data_AF-W7BYQ5-F1
#
_entry.id   AF-W7BYQ5-F1
#
_cell.length_a   1.000
_cell.length_b   1.000
_cell.length_c   1.000
_cell.angle_alpha   90.00
_cell.angle_beta   90.00
_cell.angle_gamma   90.00
#
_symmetry.space_group_name_H-M   'P 1'
#
loop_
_entity.id
_entity.type
_entity.pdbx_description
1 polymer ?
#
loop_
_entity_poly.entity_id
_entity_poly.type
_entity_poly.pdbx_seq_one_letter_code
_entity_poly.pdbx_strand_id
1 'polypeptide(L)'
;MDKEQPIKNVRKATLLSIIPGLGQFYNGQIFKGVVFIAVFIAFVIEFIAVGINAFIGLITLGSVPGVDHSLFLMIEGTLQLIVTVLFYRFLYYQYIRCETCSDNVEFRRNG
;
A
#
# COMPACT_ATOMS: atom_id res chain seq x y z
N MET A 1 -21.31 -35.73 14.90
CA MET A 1 -21.40 -34.34 15.41
C MET A 1 -20.00 -33.82 15.63
N ASP A 2 -19.34 -33.61 14.51
CA ASP A 2 -18.13 -32.84 14.31
C ASP A 2 -18.39 -31.40 14.75
N LYS A 3 -17.53 -30.91 15.64
CA LYS A 3 -17.66 -29.59 16.25
C LYS A 3 -17.24 -28.55 15.22
N GLU A 4 -18.22 -27.77 14.78
CA GLU A 4 -18.02 -26.60 13.90
C GLU A 4 -16.94 -25.69 14.48
N GLN A 5 -15.81 -25.59 13.77
CA GLN A 5 -14.66 -24.75 14.14
C GLN A 5 -15.06 -23.27 13.99
N PRO A 6 -14.74 -22.40 14.96
CA PRO A 6 -15.32 -21.07 15.05
C PRO A 6 -14.83 -20.15 13.93
N ILE A 7 -15.78 -19.72 13.08
CA ILE A 7 -15.67 -18.69 12.01
C ILE A 7 -15.13 -17.31 12.50
N LYS A 8 -14.92 -17.17 13.82
CA LYS A 8 -14.52 -15.92 14.50
C LYS A 8 -13.10 -15.45 14.17
N ASN A 9 -12.20 -16.33 13.73
CA ASN A 9 -10.80 -15.99 13.45
C ASN A 9 -10.55 -15.50 12.00
N VAL A 10 -11.35 -15.97 11.04
CA VAL A 10 -11.22 -15.61 9.61
C VAL A 10 -11.57 -14.12 9.41
N ARG A 11 -12.62 -13.63 10.08
CA ARG A 11 -13.05 -12.22 9.99
C ARG A 11 -12.02 -11.22 10.53
N LYS A 12 -11.26 -11.57 11.56
CA LYS A 12 -10.20 -10.70 12.09
C LYS A 12 -9.01 -10.61 11.14
N ALA A 13 -8.67 -11.72 10.47
CA ALA A 13 -7.62 -11.73 9.45
C ALA A 13 -8.00 -10.87 8.22
N THR A 14 -9.28 -10.87 7.82
CA THR A 14 -9.80 -10.05 6.70
C THR A 14 -9.94 -8.56 7.05
N LEU A 15 -10.24 -8.21 8.30
CA LEU A 15 -10.30 -6.80 8.72
C LEU A 15 -8.90 -6.18 8.83
N LEU A 16 -7.88 -6.96 9.18
CA LEU A 16 -6.50 -6.47 9.31
C LEU A 16 -5.71 -6.43 8.00
N SER A 17 -6.21 -7.00 6.91
CA SER A 17 -5.64 -6.86 5.57
C SER A 17 -5.92 -5.50 4.92
N ILE A 18 -6.72 -4.64 5.56
CA ILE A 18 -7.01 -3.28 5.06
C ILE A 18 -5.74 -2.41 5.09
N ILE A 19 -4.85 -2.64 6.05
CA ILE A 19 -3.59 -1.91 6.14
C ILE A 19 -2.48 -2.76 5.49
N PRO A 20 -1.76 -2.24 4.48
CA PRO A 20 -0.70 -2.97 3.81
C PRO A 20 0.37 -3.45 4.81
N GLY A 21 0.71 -4.74 4.73
CA GLY A 21 1.73 -5.38 5.57
C GLY A 21 1.24 -5.93 6.92
N LEU A 22 0.20 -5.39 7.55
CA LEU A 22 -0.28 -5.89 8.86
C LEU A 22 -0.81 -7.33 8.78
N GLY A 23 -1.59 -7.67 7.75
CA GLY A 23 -2.07 -9.04 7.54
C GLY A 23 -0.96 -10.09 7.35
N GLN A 24 0.24 -9.69 6.94
CA GLN A 24 1.37 -10.61 6.75
C GLN A 24 2.02 -11.04 8.08
N PHE A 25 1.96 -10.20 9.12
CA PHE A 25 2.42 -10.57 10.47
C PHE A 25 1.53 -11.65 11.08
N TYR A 26 0.22 -11.61 10.83
CA TYR A 26 -0.73 -12.64 11.27
C TYR A 26 -0.47 -14.00 10.62
N ASN A 27 0.11 -14.00 9.42
CA ASN A 27 0.44 -15.21 8.67
C ASN A 27 1.87 -15.73 8.93
N GLY A 28 2.59 -15.16 9.91
CA GLY A 28 3.98 -15.52 10.21
C GLY A 28 5.00 -15.13 9.14
N GLN A 29 4.58 -14.39 8.09
CA GLN A 29 5.47 -13.94 7.01
C GLN A 29 6.05 -12.56 7.34
N ILE A 30 6.85 -12.51 8.41
CA ILE A 30 7.40 -11.28 9.00
C ILE A 30 8.20 -10.48 7.97
N PHE A 31 9.06 -11.13 7.17
CA PHE A 31 9.88 -10.45 6.17
C PHE A 31 9.03 -9.68 5.16
N LYS A 32 7.99 -10.30 4.60
CA LYS A 32 7.09 -9.65 3.65
C LYS A 32 6.33 -8.51 4.34
N GLY A 33 5.79 -8.74 5.54
CA GLY A 33 5.08 -7.72 6.30
C GLY A 33 5.91 -6.47 6.56
N VAL A 34 7.17 -6.63 6.96
CA VAL A 34 8.10 -5.52 7.17
C VAL A 34 8.36 -4.74 5.88
N VAL A 35 8.58 -5.41 4.75
CA VAL A 35 8.79 -4.74 3.45
C VAL A 35 7.56 -3.92 3.05
N PHE A 36 6.35 -4.48 3.19
CA PHE A 36 5.11 -3.78 2.86
C PHE A 36 4.89 -2.54 3.75
N ILE A 37 5.13 -2.65 5.07
CA ILE A 37 5.02 -1.52 5.99
C ILE A 37 6.08 -0.45 5.68
N ALA A 38 7.32 -0.85 5.41
CA ALA A 38 8.40 0.09 5.11
C ALA A 38 8.11 0.91 3.84
N VAL A 39 7.64 0.25 2.77
CA VAL A 39 7.23 0.93 1.53
C VAL A 39 6.04 1.87 1.78
N PHE A 40 5.06 1.45 2.59
CA PHE A 40 3.92 2.29 2.95
C PHE A 40 4.34 3.55 3.70
N ILE A 41 5.19 3.43 4.72
CA ILE A 41 5.69 4.57 5.50
C ILE A 41 6.52 5.50 4.63
N ALA A 42 7.42 4.95 3.79
CA ALA A 42 8.24 5.75 2.88
C ALA A 42 7.37 6.57 1.91
N PHE A 43 6.32 5.96 1.35
CA PHE A 43 5.36 6.66 0.49
C PHE A 43 4.62 7.76 1.25
N VAL A 44 4.14 7.50 2.47
CA VAL A 44 3.42 8.53 3.26
C VAL A 44 4.31 9.73 3.57
N ILE A 45 5.58 9.50 3.94
CA ILE A 45 6.54 10.57 4.21
C ILE A 45 6.80 11.39 2.94
N GLU A 46 7.08 10.71 1.83
CA GLU A 46 7.31 11.35 0.53
C GLU A 46 6.09 12.16 0.07
N PHE A 47 4.89 11.60 0.19
CA PHE A 47 3.65 12.22 -0.24
C PHE A 47 3.35 13.50 0.55
N ILE A 48 3.59 13.50 1.87
CA ILE A 48 3.38 14.68 2.71
C ILE A 48 4.45 15.75 2.43
N ALA A 49 5.71 15.33 2.27
CA ALA A 49 6.83 16.27 2.09
C ALA A 49 6.84 16.92 0.71
N VAL A 50 6.60 16.13 -0.34
CA VAL A 50 6.76 16.55 -1.74
C VAL A 50 5.42 16.44 -2.48
N GLY A 51 4.72 15.32 -2.31
CA GLY A 51 3.57 15.00 -3.16
C GLY A 51 2.42 15.99 -3.11
N ILE A 52 2.04 16.49 -1.93
CA ILE A 52 0.98 17.50 -1.80
C ILE A 52 1.32 18.75 -2.62
N ASN A 53 2.54 19.27 -2.49
CA ASN A 53 2.97 20.46 -3.22
C ASN A 53 3.06 20.19 -4.72
N ALA A 54 3.56 19.02 -5.12
CA ALA A 54 3.64 18.60 -6.52
C ALA A 54 2.25 18.47 -7.18
N PHE A 55 1.24 17.95 -6.46
CA PHE A 55 -0.14 17.87 -6.97
C PHE A 55 -0.78 19.25 -7.10
N ILE A 56 -0.60 20.12 -6.10
CA ILE A 56 -1.10 21.50 -6.16
C ILE A 56 -0.43 22.24 -7.33
N GLY A 57 0.89 22.10 -7.50
CA GLY A 57 1.64 22.67 -8.62
C GLY A 57 1.17 22.17 -9.99
N LEU A 58 0.85 20.88 -10.11
CA LEU A 58 0.35 20.30 -11.35
C LEU A 58 -1.06 20.76 -11.71
N ILE A 59 -1.96 20.91 -10.72
CA ILE A 59 -3.35 21.38 -10.94
C ILE A 59 -3.39 22.89 -11.20
N THR A 60 -2.53 23.66 -10.53
CA THR A 60 -2.47 25.12 -10.71
C THR A 60 -1.73 25.55 -11.96
N LEU A 61 -1.01 24.63 -12.64
CA LEU A 61 -0.18 24.85 -13.84
C LEU A 61 0.83 26.01 -13.74
N GLY A 62 1.10 26.49 -12.51
CA GLY A 62 1.84 27.72 -12.23
C GLY A 62 0.92 28.95 -12.17
N SER A 63 0.84 29.56 -10.99
CA SER A 63 0.05 30.78 -10.75
C SER A 63 0.73 32.09 -11.22
N VAL A 64 1.97 32.01 -11.71
CA VAL A 64 2.76 33.16 -12.18
C VAL A 64 3.40 32.81 -13.53
N PRO A 65 2.99 33.44 -14.65
CA PRO A 65 3.53 33.15 -15.96
C PRO A 65 4.81 33.97 -16.22
N GLY A 66 5.83 33.29 -16.75
CA GLY A 66 7.02 33.94 -17.33
C GLY A 66 8.31 33.56 -16.63
N VAL A 67 9.23 32.97 -17.40
CA VAL A 67 10.63 32.63 -17.05
C VAL A 67 10.78 31.29 -16.29
N ASP A 68 10.64 30.18 -17.04
CA ASP A 68 11.25 28.86 -16.76
C ASP A 68 10.83 28.01 -15.54
N HIS A 69 9.67 28.23 -14.91
CA HIS A 69 9.26 27.44 -13.73
C HIS A 69 8.10 26.47 -13.96
N SER A 70 7.33 26.61 -15.04
CA SER A 70 6.20 25.72 -15.35
C SER A 70 6.63 24.29 -15.72
N LEU A 71 7.76 24.13 -16.41
CA LEU A 71 8.30 22.81 -16.77
C LEU A 71 8.75 22.06 -15.52
N PHE A 72 9.33 22.75 -14.55
CA PHE A 72 9.74 22.16 -13.27
C PHE A 72 8.53 21.66 -12.46
N LEU A 73 7.49 22.48 -12.33
CA LEU A 73 6.21 22.11 -11.69
C LEU A 73 5.54 20.90 -12.37
N MET A 74 5.56 20.84 -13.71
CA MET A 74 5.03 19.70 -14.45
C MET A 74 5.86 18.43 -14.26
N ILE A 75 7.19 18.52 -14.21
CA ILE A 75 8.06 17.36 -13.97
C ILE A 75 7.85 16.82 -12.56
N GLU A 76 7.87 17.68 -11.54
CA GLU A 76 7.63 17.28 -10.15
C GLU A 76 6.25 16.64 -10.00
N GLY A 77 5.21 17.27 -10.55
CA GLY A 77 3.86 16.73 -10.52
C GLY A 77 3.70 15.42 -11.29
N THR A 78 4.35 15.26 -12.45
CA THR A 78 4.27 14.02 -13.25
C THR A 78 5.04 12.89 -12.57
N LEU A 79 6.21 13.16 -11.98
CA LEU A 79 6.93 12.19 -11.17
C LEU A 79 6.08 11.73 -9.98
N GLN A 80 5.44 12.66 -9.26
CA GLN A 80 4.51 12.31 -8.19
C GLN A 80 3.35 11.43 -8.70
N LEU A 81 2.80 11.74 -9.87
CA LEU A 81 1.71 10.98 -10.49
C LEU A 81 2.16 9.55 -10.82
N ILE A 82 3.34 9.39 -11.42
CA ILE A 82 3.94 8.07 -11.70
C ILE A 82 4.14 7.28 -10.41
N VAL A 83 4.76 7.88 -9.38
CA VAL A 83 4.98 7.24 -8.08
C VAL A 83 3.66 6.81 -7.44
N THR A 84 2.64 7.68 -7.48
CA THR A 84 1.31 7.40 -6.94
C THR A 84 0.62 6.25 -7.69
N VAL A 85 0.74 6.19 -9.02
CA VAL A 85 0.20 5.08 -9.82
C VAL A 85 0.92 3.77 -9.51
N LEU A 86 2.25 3.78 -9.39
CA LEU A 86 3.03 2.60 -9.01
C LEU A 86 2.65 2.11 -7.61
N PHE A 87 2.44 3.03 -6.67
CA PHE A 87 1.98 2.72 -5.33
C PHE A 87 0.56 2.13 -5.33
N TYR A 88 -0.37 2.70 -6.10
CA TYR A 88 -1.72 2.14 -6.24
C TYR A 88 -1.70 0.74 -6.88
N ARG A 89 -0.84 0.54 -7.89
CA ARG A 89 -0.63 -0.79 -8.50
C ARG A 89 -0.07 -1.79 -7.48
N PHE A 90 0.85 -1.37 -6.62
CA PHE A 90 1.37 -2.17 -5.51
C PHE A 90 0.28 -2.52 -4.50
N LEU A 91 -0.57 -1.57 -4.11
CA LEU A 91 -1.72 -1.82 -3.24
C LEU A 91 -2.73 -2.77 -3.89
N TYR A 92 -3.01 -2.61 -5.18
CA TYR A 92 -3.89 -3.51 -5.93
C TYR A 92 -3.36 -4.94 -5.99
N TYR A 93 -2.06 -5.12 -6.22
CA TYR A 93 -1.43 -6.43 -6.14
C TYR A 93 -1.50 -7.02 -4.72
N GLN A 94 -1.30 -6.21 -3.68
CA GLN A 94 -1.48 -6.64 -2.29
C GLN A 94 -2.92 -7.07 -2.01
N TYR A 95 -3.91 -6.34 -2.54
CA TYR A 95 -5.33 -6.67 -2.40
C TYR A 95 -5.66 -8.02 -3.02
N ILE A 96 -5.19 -8.30 -4.24
CA ILE A 96 -5.38 -9.60 -4.91
C ILE A 96 -4.63 -10.73 -4.20
N ARG A 97 -3.42 -10.48 -3.68
CA ARG A 97 -2.59 -11.52 -3.03
C ARG A 97 -3.03 -11.83 -1.58
N CYS A 98 -4.18 -11.33 -1.14
CA CYS A 98 -4.79 -11.67 0.15
C CYS A 98 -5.40 -13.10 0.17
N GLU A 99 -4.74 -14.05 -0.46
CA GLU A 99 -5.11 -15.48 -0.48
C GLU A 99 -4.21 -16.30 0.47
N THR A 100 -3.04 -15.77 0.81
CA THR A 100 -2.03 -16.45 1.64
C THR A 100 -2.45 -16.67 3.10
N CYS A 101 -3.66 -16.29 3.50
CA CYS A 101 -4.17 -16.55 4.86
C CYS A 101 -4.77 -17.96 5.01
N SER A 102 -4.99 -18.69 3.91
CA SER A 102 -5.57 -20.04 3.94
C SER A 102 -4.51 -21.15 3.95
N ASP A 103 -3.33 -20.93 3.36
CA ASP A 103 -2.37 -22.01 3.09
C ASP A 103 -1.55 -22.47 4.32
N ASN A 104 -1.32 -21.60 5.30
CA ASN A 104 -0.47 -21.90 6.47
C ASN A 104 -1.20 -22.67 7.59
N VAL A 105 -2.54 -22.61 7.62
CA VAL A 105 -3.36 -23.35 8.58
C VAL A 105 -3.42 -24.83 8.21
N GLU A 106 -3.38 -25.15 6.91
CA GLU A 106 -3.41 -26.52 6.42
C GLU A 106 -2.07 -27.25 6.63
N PHE A 107 -0.94 -26.56 6.48
CA PHE A 107 0.39 -27.12 6.78
C PHE A 107 0.60 -27.43 8.28
N ARG A 108 0.15 -26.55 9.18
CA ARG A 108 0.20 -26.77 10.64
C ARG A 108 -0.77 -27.85 11.15
N ARG A 109 -1.72 -28.29 10.33
CA ARG A 109 -2.64 -29.40 10.66
C ARG A 109 -2.11 -30.76 10.21
N ASN A 110 -1.12 -30.80 9.31
CA ASN A 110 -0.57 -32.00 8.68
C ASN A 110 0.91 -32.27 9.03
N GLY A 111 1.46 -31.59 10.04
CA GLY A 111 2.82 -31.76 10.54
C GLY A 111 2.86 -31.92 12.05
#